data_AF-A0A212C523-F1
#
_entry.id   AF-A0A212C523-F1
#
_cell.length_a   1.000
_cell.length_b   1.000
_cell.length_c   1.000
_cell.angle_alpha   90.00
_cell.angle_beta   90.00
_cell.angle_gamma   90.00
#
_symmetry.space_group_name_H-M   'P 1'
#
loop_
_entity.id
_entity.type
_entity.pdbx_description
1 polymer ?
#
loop_
_entity_poly.entity_id
_entity_poly.type
_entity_poly.pdbx_seq_one_letter_code
_entity_poly.pdbx_strand_id
1 'polypeptide(L)'
;MATQAHSLSYSGCNFLRQRLVLSTLSGRPVKIRKIRARDDNPGLRDFEASFIRLLDKVTNGSRIEINQTGTTLYYQPGLLYGGSMEHDCSVLRSIGYYLESLLCLAPFMKHPLRIVLRGVTNDQVDPSVSSEATPRCDFCLLSHLTSEKLVPDKTQFIVECVCFVIFLEV
;
A
#
# COMPACT_ATOMS: atom_id res chain seq x y z
N MET A 1 -19.15 16.46 14.25
CA MET A 1 -20.16 15.38 14.19
C MET A 1 -19.49 14.15 13.59
N ALA A 2 -19.19 13.13 14.38
CA ALA A 2 -18.70 11.86 13.84
C ALA A 2 -19.87 11.13 13.18
N THR A 3 -19.97 11.20 11.86
CA THR A 3 -20.87 10.34 11.07
C THR A 3 -20.59 8.90 11.45
N GLN A 4 -21.59 8.15 11.91
CA GLN A 4 -21.49 6.70 12.06
C GLN A 4 -21.20 6.10 10.67
N ALA A 5 -19.92 5.88 10.38
CA ALA A 5 -19.50 5.40 9.09
C ALA A 5 -19.95 3.94 8.95
N HIS A 6 -20.99 3.73 8.15
CA HIS A 6 -21.46 2.41 7.76
C HIS A 6 -20.27 1.63 7.17
N SER A 7 -19.80 0.60 7.87
CA SER A 7 -18.67 -0.22 7.40
C SER A 7 -19.02 -0.88 6.08
N LEU A 8 -18.21 -0.67 5.05
CA LEU A 8 -18.41 -1.28 3.73
C LEU A 8 -18.03 -2.75 3.81
N SER A 9 -18.94 -3.65 3.45
CA SER A 9 -18.70 -5.09 3.48
C SER A 9 -18.42 -5.62 2.07
N TYR A 10 -17.27 -6.24 1.86
CA TYR A 10 -16.92 -6.94 0.63
C TYR A 10 -16.71 -8.43 0.86
N SER A 11 -16.76 -9.19 -0.22
CA SER A 11 -16.45 -10.63 -0.22
C SER A 11 -15.33 -10.92 -1.23
N GLY A 12 -14.51 -11.92 -0.92
CA GLY A 12 -13.45 -12.43 -1.78
C GLY A 12 -12.13 -11.66 -1.68
N CYS A 13 -11.11 -12.20 -2.35
CA CYS A 13 -9.73 -11.67 -2.36
C CYS A 13 -9.44 -10.71 -3.53
N ASN A 14 -10.37 -10.57 -4.48
CA ASN A 14 -10.14 -9.74 -5.67
C ASN A 14 -10.01 -8.26 -5.30
N PHE A 15 -9.02 -7.60 -5.91
CA PHE A 15 -8.73 -6.17 -5.73
C PHE A 15 -8.52 -5.75 -4.27
N LEU A 16 -7.90 -6.61 -3.45
CA LEU A 16 -7.65 -6.35 -2.03
C LEU A 16 -6.86 -5.03 -1.83
N ARG A 17 -5.81 -4.80 -2.63
CA ARG A 17 -5.00 -3.59 -2.59
C ARG A 17 -5.84 -2.34 -2.82
N GLN A 18 -6.56 -2.30 -3.94
CA GLN A 18 -7.34 -1.14 -4.34
C GLN A 18 -8.43 -0.84 -3.31
N ARG A 19 -9.10 -1.86 -2.75
CA ARG A 19 -10.11 -1.69 -1.71
C ARG A 19 -9.53 -1.05 -0.45
N LEU A 20 -8.33 -1.48 -0.03
CA LEU A 20 -7.66 -0.92 1.14
C LEU A 20 -7.19 0.52 0.88
N VAL A 21 -6.54 0.79 -0.25
CA VAL A 21 -6.11 2.15 -0.63
C VAL A 21 -7.30 3.11 -0.71
N LEU A 22 -8.39 2.71 -1.38
CA LEU A 22 -9.61 3.52 -1.46
C LEU A 22 -10.29 3.72 -0.10
N SER A 23 -10.23 2.72 0.78
CA SER A 23 -10.67 2.85 2.16
C SER A 23 -9.87 3.93 2.89
N THR A 24 -8.54 3.91 2.76
CA THR A 24 -7.64 4.92 3.34
C THR A 24 -7.91 6.32 2.79
N LEU A 25 -8.08 6.47 1.47
CA LEU A 25 -8.37 7.76 0.84
C LEU A 25 -9.77 8.30 1.22
N SER A 26 -10.76 7.43 1.35
CA SER A 26 -12.13 7.82 1.71
C SER A 26 -12.36 7.96 3.23
N GLY A 27 -11.43 7.51 4.06
CA GLY A 27 -11.57 7.45 5.52
C GLY A 27 -12.70 6.53 6.00
N ARG A 28 -13.19 5.61 5.16
CA ARG A 28 -14.33 4.73 5.48
C ARG A 28 -13.85 3.33 5.90
N PRO A 29 -14.36 2.77 7.00
CA PRO A 29 -14.00 1.42 7.43
C PRO A 29 -14.55 0.36 6.46
N VAL A 30 -13.76 -0.68 6.25
CA VAL A 30 -14.04 -1.78 5.33
C VAL A 30 -13.91 -3.12 6.04
N LYS A 31 -14.84 -4.04 5.75
CA LYS A 31 -14.83 -5.43 6.19
C LYS A 31 -14.81 -6.36 4.99
N ILE A 32 -13.79 -7.19 4.86
CA ILE A 32 -13.65 -8.14 3.77
C ILE A 32 -13.81 -9.55 4.33
N ARG A 33 -14.76 -10.30 3.78
CA ARG A 33 -15.10 -11.66 4.21
C ARG A 33 -14.76 -12.67 3.11
N LYS A 34 -14.67 -13.95 3.49
CA LYS A 34 -14.46 -15.08 2.56
C LYS A 34 -13.22 -14.91 1.67
N ILE A 35 -12.10 -14.45 2.26
CA ILE A 35 -10.81 -14.38 1.57
C ILE A 35 -10.31 -15.82 1.36
N ARG A 36 -10.25 -16.26 0.10
CA ARG A 36 -9.83 -17.62 -0.32
C ARG A 36 -10.45 -18.76 0.50
N ALA A 37 -11.72 -18.62 0.89
CA ALA A 37 -12.37 -19.61 1.75
C ALA A 37 -12.59 -20.99 1.09
N ARG A 38 -12.31 -21.12 -0.21
CA ARG A 38 -12.47 -22.35 -1.00
C ARG A 38 -11.14 -22.95 -1.47
N ASP A 39 -10.01 -22.30 -1.20
CA ASP A 39 -8.69 -22.79 -1.60
C ASP A 39 -8.14 -23.76 -0.54
N ASP A 40 -7.19 -24.61 -0.93
CA ASP A 40 -6.51 -25.55 -0.01
C ASP A 40 -5.81 -24.85 1.16
N ASN A 41 -5.35 -23.61 0.92
CA ASN A 41 -4.73 -22.73 1.91
C ASN A 41 -5.60 -21.48 2.10
N PRO A 42 -6.62 -21.54 2.98
CA PRO A 42 -7.56 -20.44 3.17
C PRO A 42 -6.93 -19.23 3.86
N GLY A 43 -7.45 -18.04 3.52
CA GLY A 43 -7.08 -16.79 4.19
C GLY A 43 -6.14 -15.86 3.40
N LEU A 44 -5.58 -14.91 4.13
CA LEU A 44 -4.60 -13.95 3.62
C LEU A 44 -3.25 -14.64 3.38
N ARG A 45 -2.58 -14.24 2.30
CA ARG A 45 -1.19 -14.66 2.01
C ARG A 45 -0.20 -13.74 2.70
N ASP A 46 1.05 -14.19 2.85
CA ASP A 46 2.09 -13.43 3.55
C ASP A 46 2.36 -12.05 2.93
N PHE A 47 2.28 -11.92 1.60
CA PHE A 47 2.44 -10.64 0.92
C PHE A 47 1.28 -9.67 1.20
N GLU A 48 0.05 -10.17 1.38
CA GLU A 48 -1.10 -9.36 1.75
C GLU A 48 -1.02 -8.92 3.21
N ALA A 49 -0.61 -9.83 4.09
CA ALA A 49 -0.35 -9.52 5.49
C ALA A 49 0.77 -8.46 5.63
N SER A 50 1.85 -8.59 4.85
CA SER A 50 2.92 -7.59 4.79
C SER A 50 2.41 -6.24 4.28
N PHE A 51 1.54 -6.24 3.26
CA PHE A 51 0.92 -5.02 2.73
C PHE A 51 0.04 -4.31 3.76
N ILE A 52 -0.75 -5.08 4.51
CA ILE A 52 -1.60 -4.54 5.58
C ILE A 52 -0.74 -3.92 6.70
N ARG A 53 0.38 -4.56 7.06
CA ARG A 53 1.36 -4.00 8.03
C ARG A 53 2.01 -2.72 7.51
N LEU A 54 2.28 -2.63 6.20
CA LEU A 54 2.80 -1.42 5.59
C LEU A 54 1.79 -0.27 5.71
N LEU A 55 0.51 -0.52 5.43
CA LEU A 55 -0.54 0.49 5.61
C LEU A 55 -0.61 0.98 7.05
N ASP A 56 -0.52 0.07 8.03
CA ASP A 56 -0.51 0.44 9.45
C ASP A 56 0.67 1.33 9.83
N LYS A 57 1.86 1.11 9.25
CA LYS A 57 3.02 1.99 9.48
C LYS A 57 2.84 3.39 8.89
N VAL A 58 2.16 3.49 7.76
CA VAL A 58 1.94 4.75 7.03
C VAL A 58 0.80 5.58 7.65
N THR A 59 -0.18 4.92 8.25
CA THR A 59 -1.33 5.56 8.89
C THR A 59 -1.20 5.58 10.42
N ASN A 60 -1.46 6.72 11.05
CA ASN A 60 -1.53 6.82 12.50
C ASN A 60 -2.97 6.62 13.00
N GLY A 61 -3.16 5.73 14.00
CA GLY A 61 -4.47 5.43 14.59
C GLY A 61 -5.36 4.52 13.73
N SER A 62 -4.75 3.73 12.85
CA SER A 62 -5.46 2.69 12.10
C SER A 62 -5.86 1.53 13.02
N ARG A 63 -6.99 0.87 12.73
CA ARG A 63 -7.42 -0.32 13.46
C ARG A 63 -7.61 -1.46 12.46
N ILE A 64 -6.81 -2.50 12.65
CA ILE A 64 -6.78 -3.66 11.77
C ILE A 64 -7.07 -4.90 12.60
N GLU A 65 -8.09 -5.66 12.22
CA GLU A 65 -8.45 -6.90 12.88
C GLU A 65 -8.51 -8.03 11.87
N ILE A 66 -7.78 -9.11 12.15
CA ILE A 66 -7.70 -10.29 11.30
C ILE A 66 -8.21 -11.47 12.12
N ASN A 67 -9.10 -12.27 11.54
CA ASN A 67 -9.57 -13.50 12.17
C ASN A 67 -8.41 -14.52 12.27
N GLN A 68 -8.47 -15.47 13.22
CA GLN A 68 -7.46 -16.52 13.39
C GLN A 68 -7.17 -17.30 12.09
N THR A 69 -8.20 -17.50 11.26
CA THR A 69 -8.08 -18.19 9.97
C THR A 69 -7.69 -17.28 8.80
N GLY A 70 -7.52 -15.97 9.01
CA GLY A 70 -7.21 -15.00 7.95
C GLY A 70 -8.29 -14.82 6.88
N THR A 71 -9.46 -15.47 7.02
CA THR A 71 -10.56 -15.43 6.03
C THR A 71 -11.41 -14.16 6.10
N THR A 72 -11.29 -13.40 7.20
CA THR A 72 -11.99 -12.14 7.42
C THR A 72 -11.01 -11.09 7.91
N LEU A 73 -11.05 -9.92 7.27
CA LEU A 73 -10.26 -8.74 7.57
C LEU A 73 -11.21 -7.57 7.86
N TYR A 74 -10.99 -6.86 8.96
CA TYR A 74 -11.59 -5.57 9.22
C TYR A 74 -10.47 -4.52 9.21
N TYR A 75 -10.65 -3.49 8.39
CA TYR A 75 -9.70 -2.40 8.23
C TYR A 75 -10.44 -1.08 8.45
N GLN A 76 -10.01 -0.35 9.46
CA GLN A 76 -10.46 1.01 9.72
C GLN A 76 -9.26 1.94 9.53
N PRO A 77 -9.29 2.79 8.49
CA PRO A 77 -8.18 3.67 8.16
C PRO A 77 -7.96 4.73 9.24
N GLY A 78 -6.70 5.04 9.50
CA GLY A 78 -6.27 6.16 10.34
C GLY A 78 -5.90 7.40 9.53
N LEU A 79 -5.24 8.36 10.16
CA LEU A 79 -4.72 9.55 9.48
C LEU A 79 -3.41 9.24 8.76
N LEU A 80 -3.28 9.64 7.49
CA LEU A 80 -2.03 9.51 6.75
C LEU A 80 -0.96 10.47 7.30
N TYR A 81 0.06 9.92 7.95
CA TYR A 81 1.08 10.72 8.60
C TYR A 81 2.34 10.86 7.75
N GLY A 82 2.81 9.77 7.12
CA GLY A 82 4.08 9.73 6.40
C GLY A 82 5.29 9.73 7.33
N GLY A 83 6.46 10.18 6.85
CA GLY A 83 7.72 10.20 7.59
C GLY A 83 8.74 9.15 7.14
N SER A 84 9.79 8.95 7.95
CA SER A 84 10.87 8.00 7.67
C SER A 84 10.56 6.63 8.25
N MET A 85 10.52 5.58 7.42
CA MET A 85 10.23 4.22 7.87
C MET A 85 10.93 3.15 7.03
N GLU A 86 11.09 1.96 7.59
CA GLU A 86 11.63 0.79 6.89
C GLU A 86 10.59 -0.33 6.87
N HIS A 87 10.51 -1.06 5.75
CA HIS A 87 9.59 -2.17 5.61
C HIS A 87 10.22 -3.34 4.84
N ASP A 88 10.18 -4.50 5.47
CA ASP A 88 10.60 -5.77 4.87
C ASP A 88 9.43 -6.38 4.10
N CYS A 89 9.57 -6.41 2.77
CA CYS A 89 8.61 -6.98 1.86
C CYS A 89 8.71 -8.50 1.84
N SER A 90 7.58 -9.17 1.64
CA SER A 90 7.57 -10.63 1.44
C SER A 90 8.24 -11.00 0.12
N VAL A 91 8.97 -12.12 0.11
CA VAL A 91 9.69 -12.66 -1.08
C VAL A 91 8.73 -13.14 -2.18
N LEU A 92 7.44 -13.32 -1.86
CA LEU A 92 6.42 -13.81 -2.79
C LEU A 92 5.98 -12.79 -3.85
N ARG A 93 6.31 -11.51 -3.67
CA ARG A 93 5.93 -10.40 -4.57
C ARG A 93 7.06 -9.38 -4.66
N SER A 94 7.12 -8.65 -5.76
CA SER A 94 8.14 -7.62 -5.93
C SER A 94 7.87 -6.39 -5.06
N ILE A 95 8.89 -5.55 -4.87
CA ILE A 95 8.75 -4.24 -4.22
C ILE A 95 7.72 -3.36 -4.94
N GLY A 96 7.59 -3.51 -6.27
CA GLY A 96 6.61 -2.78 -7.08
C GLY A 96 5.17 -2.97 -6.61
N TYR A 97 4.83 -4.15 -6.07
CA TYR A 97 3.51 -4.45 -5.51
C TYR A 97 3.09 -3.47 -4.39
N TYR A 98 4.05 -3.05 -3.56
CA TYR A 98 3.85 -2.15 -2.43
C TYR A 98 3.97 -0.69 -2.88
N LEU A 99 4.93 -0.41 -3.76
CA LEU A 99 5.23 0.92 -4.27
C LEU A 99 4.02 1.55 -4.98
N GLU A 100 3.33 0.80 -5.83
CA GLU A 100 2.13 1.27 -6.56
C GLU A 100 1.09 1.88 -5.61
N SER A 101 0.85 1.22 -4.47
CA SER A 101 -0.12 1.70 -3.47
C SER A 101 0.38 2.91 -2.68
N LEU A 102 1.68 2.96 -2.40
CA LEU A 102 2.29 4.09 -1.70
C LEU A 102 2.28 5.35 -2.56
N LEU A 103 2.51 5.24 -3.86
CA LEU A 103 2.43 6.34 -4.82
C LEU A 103 1.04 6.99 -4.82
N CYS A 104 -0.02 6.18 -4.74
CA CYS A 104 -1.39 6.69 -4.63
C CYS A 104 -1.67 7.42 -3.30
N LEU A 105 -0.98 7.05 -2.21
CA LEU A 105 -1.21 7.62 -0.87
C LEU A 105 -0.28 8.80 -0.55
N ALA A 106 0.92 8.84 -1.15
CA ALA A 106 1.96 9.84 -0.92
C ALA A 106 1.48 11.30 -0.97
N PRO A 107 0.67 11.75 -1.96
CA PRO A 107 0.25 13.15 -2.03
C PRO A 107 -0.73 13.58 -0.92
N PHE A 108 -1.34 12.63 -0.20
CA PHE A 108 -2.29 12.91 0.87
C PHE A 108 -1.69 12.80 2.28
N MET A 109 -0.37 12.57 2.38
CA MET A 109 0.30 12.44 3.67
C MET A 109 0.66 13.80 4.27
N LYS A 110 0.57 13.90 5.60
CA LYS A 110 0.94 15.13 6.32
C LYS A 110 2.42 15.48 6.19
N HIS A 111 3.30 14.49 6.14
CA HIS A 111 4.75 14.63 6.01
C HIS A 111 5.26 13.88 4.77
N PRO A 112 6.37 14.32 4.16
CA PRO A 112 6.97 13.61 3.03
C PRO A 112 7.30 12.17 3.43
N LEU A 113 6.95 11.23 2.54
CA LEU A 113 7.20 9.81 2.75
C LEU A 113 8.64 9.48 2.35
N ARG A 114 9.41 8.99 3.32
CA ARG A 114 10.74 8.43 3.12
C ARG A 114 10.72 6.97 3.56
N ILE A 115 10.59 6.06 2.62
CA ILE A 115 10.49 4.64 2.93
C ILE A 115 11.62 3.83 2.31
N VAL A 116 12.22 2.96 3.12
CA VAL A 116 13.18 1.95 2.66
C VAL A 116 12.46 0.62 2.55
N LEU A 117 12.25 0.15 1.32
CA LEU A 117 11.65 -1.15 1.04
C LEU A 117 12.76 -2.17 0.79
N ARG A 118 12.76 -3.26 1.57
CA ARG A 118 13.73 -4.35 1.44
C ARG A 118 13.03 -5.59 0.89
N GLY A 119 13.49 -6.13 -0.22
CA GLY A 119 12.84 -7.29 -0.83
C GLY A 119 13.28 -7.58 -2.26
N VAL A 120 12.49 -8.39 -2.95
CA VAL A 120 12.75 -8.77 -4.34
C VAL A 120 12.42 -7.61 -5.27
N THR A 121 13.39 -7.16 -6.05
CA THR A 121 13.25 -6.00 -6.96
C THR A 121 12.66 -6.36 -8.32
N ASN A 122 12.75 -7.63 -8.72
CA ASN A 122 12.33 -8.09 -10.04
C ASN A 122 11.49 -9.38 -9.91
N ASP A 123 10.28 -9.34 -10.45
CA ASP A 123 9.40 -10.49 -10.65
C ASP A 123 8.77 -10.36 -12.05
N GLN A 124 8.42 -11.46 -12.71
CA GLN A 124 7.79 -11.41 -14.04
C GLN A 124 6.30 -11.06 -13.99
N VAL A 125 5.69 -11.11 -12.81
CA VAL A 125 4.25 -10.91 -12.61
C VAL A 125 3.91 -9.48 -12.20
N ASP A 126 4.81 -8.80 -11.49
CA ASP A 126 4.63 -7.44 -10.99
C ASP A 126 5.50 -6.45 -11.80
N PRO A 127 5.11 -5.15 -11.91
CA PRO A 127 5.95 -4.17 -12.58
C PRO A 127 7.31 -4.08 -11.89
N SER A 128 8.38 -4.39 -12.63
CA SER A 128 9.74 -4.26 -12.12
C SER A 128 10.16 -2.80 -12.08
N VAL A 129 10.97 -2.45 -11.09
CA VAL A 129 11.36 -1.06 -10.81
C VAL A 129 12.29 -0.46 -11.89
N SER A 130 12.64 -1.24 -12.92
CA SER A 130 13.53 -0.84 -14.01
C SER A 130 12.90 -0.97 -15.41
N SER A 131 11.57 -0.98 -15.53
CA SER A 131 10.90 -1.13 -16.83
C SER A 131 10.21 0.14 -17.28
N GLU A 132 10.89 0.84 -18.19
CA GLU A 132 10.38 1.88 -19.09
C GLU A 132 9.27 1.40 -20.07
N ALA A 133 8.42 0.45 -19.67
CA ALA A 133 7.43 -0.15 -20.56
C ALA A 133 6.13 -0.55 -19.83
N THR A 134 5.35 0.42 -19.37
CA THR A 134 3.88 0.29 -19.37
C THR A 134 3.20 1.64 -19.62
N PRO A 135 2.70 1.89 -20.85
CA PRO A 135 1.74 2.93 -21.12
C PRO A 135 0.34 2.35 -20.90
N ARG A 136 -0.25 2.61 -19.73
CA ARG A 136 -1.71 2.64 -19.58
C ARG A 136 -2.07 3.45 -18.33
N CYS A 137 -2.24 4.74 -18.60
CA CYS A 137 -2.99 5.73 -17.82
C CYS A 137 -2.36 6.14 -16.46
N ASP A 138 -1.93 7.41 -16.40
CA ASP A 138 -1.60 8.23 -15.20
C ASP A 138 -0.22 8.13 -14.52
N PHE A 139 0.62 7.11 -14.80
CA PHE A 139 1.93 7.00 -14.12
C PHE A 139 2.98 8.07 -14.54
N CYS A 140 2.88 8.63 -15.75
CA CYS A 140 3.90 9.54 -16.30
C CYS A 140 3.87 10.96 -15.71
N LEU A 141 2.78 11.36 -15.05
CA LEU A 141 2.70 12.65 -14.35
C LEU A 141 3.26 12.59 -12.93
N LEU A 142 3.42 11.39 -12.35
CA LEU A 142 3.89 11.19 -10.98
C LEU A 142 5.38 10.86 -10.89
N SER A 143 6.00 10.38 -11.97
CA SER A 143 7.44 10.07 -12.04
C SER A 143 8.36 11.30 -11.94
N HIS A 144 7.83 12.52 -12.11
CA HIS A 144 8.57 13.75 -11.76
C HIS A 144 8.58 14.05 -10.25
N LEU A 145 7.76 13.36 -9.43
CA LEU A 145 7.57 13.67 -8.01
C LEU A 145 8.37 12.77 -7.05
N THR A 146 8.97 11.68 -7.53
CA THR A 146 9.68 10.71 -6.68
C THR A 146 11.14 10.60 -7.07
N SER A 147 12.05 10.94 -6.16
CA SER A 147 13.48 10.67 -6.36
C SER A 147 13.73 9.21 -6.01
N GLU A 148 13.85 8.37 -7.04
CA GLU A 148 14.22 6.97 -6.90
C GLU A 148 15.75 6.88 -6.76
N LYS A 149 16.24 6.57 -5.56
CA LYS A 149 17.65 6.22 -5.35
C LYS A 149 17.76 4.71 -5.20
N LEU A 150 18.18 4.07 -6.29
CA LEU A 150 18.66 2.69 -6.26
C LEU A 150 19.98 2.67 -5.47
N VAL A 151 19.97 2.07 -4.28
CA VAL A 151 21.21 1.83 -3.53
C VAL A 151 21.97 0.69 -4.24
N PRO A 152 23.30 0.79 -4.44
CA PRO A 152 24.08 -0.17 -5.24
C PRO A 152 24.20 -1.57 -4.63
N ASP A 153 23.57 -1.83 -3.48
CA ASP A 153 23.47 -3.15 -2.88
C ASP A 153 22.08 -3.73 -3.17
N LYS A 154 22.04 -4.87 -3.87
CA LYS A 154 20.95 -5.35 -4.75
C LYS A 154 19.58 -5.66 -4.10
N THR A 155 19.28 -5.15 -2.91
CA THR A 155 18.07 -5.50 -2.14
C THR A 155 17.36 -4.32 -1.45
N GLN A 156 17.80 -3.08 -1.66
CA GLN A 156 17.22 -1.91 -0.98
C GLN A 156 16.79 -0.82 -1.96
N PHE A 157 15.51 -0.43 -1.86
CA PHE A 157 14.94 0.72 -2.56
C PHE A 157 14.60 1.82 -1.58
N ILE A 158 15.15 3.01 -1.78
CA ILE A 158 14.77 4.21 -1.04
C ILE A 158 13.83 5.02 -1.93
N VAL A 159 12.59 5.14 -1.50
CA VAL A 159 11.61 6.02 -2.12
C VAL A 159 11.59 7.30 -1.29
N GLU A 160 12.20 8.35 -1.82
CA GLU A 160 12.01 9.71 -1.31
C GLU A 160 10.92 10.36 -2.16
N CYS A 161 9.67 10.25 -1.68
CA CYS A 161 8.61 11.13 -2.16
C CYS A 161 8.84 12.48 -1.50
N VAL A 162 9.68 13.31 -2.14
CA VAL A 162 9.66 14.75 -1.86
C VAL A 162 8.36 15.24 -2.47
N CYS A 163 7.28 15.23 -1.69
CA CYS A 163 6.09 15.97 -2.04
C CYS A 163 6.51 17.44 -2.06
N PHE A 164 7.02 17.91 -3.20
CA PHE A 164 7.19 19.33 -3.43
C PHE A 164 5.81 19.92 -3.23
N VAL A 165 5.69 20.73 -2.20
CA VAL A 165 4.48 21.49 -1.86
C VAL A 165 4.16 22.38 -3.06
N ILE A 166 3.40 21.86 -4.03
CA ILE A 166 2.90 22.62 -5.19
C ILE A 166 1.36 22.71 -5.14
N PHE A 167 0.73 22.22 -4.07
CA PHE A 167 -0.71 22.38 -3.84
C PHE A 167 -1.00 22.97 -2.45
N LEU A 168 -0.44 24.16 -2.16
CA LEU A 168 -1.06 25.12 -1.24
C LEU A 168 -0.38 26.50 -1.29
N GLU A 169 -0.40 27.14 -2.46
CA GLU A 169 -0.31 28.60 -2.57
C GLU A 169 -1.25 29.05 -3.70
N VAL A 170 -2.54 29.09 -3.36
CA VAL A 170 -3.56 29.93 -4.01
C VAL A 170 -4.32 30.61 -2.88
#